data_AF-A0AAF6AKR2-F1
#
_entry.id   AF-A0AAF6AKR2-F1
#
_cell.length_a   1.000
_cell.length_b   1.000
_cell.length_c   1.000
_cell.angle_alpha   90.00
_cell.angle_beta   90.00
_cell.angle_gamma   90.00
#
_symmetry.space_group_name_H-M   'P 1'
#
loop_
_entity.id
_entity.type
_entity.pdbx_description
1 polymer ?
#
loop_
_entity_poly.entity_id
_entity_poly.type
_entity_poly.pdbx_seq_one_letter_code
_entity_poly.pdbx_strand_id
1 'polypeptide(L)'
;MRKSPLAKEVDLEALARYTQGFSGADITEICQRACKYAIREHNEQDIEKDKKRSENPEAMEEDKVEEVAEIKASHFDEAMKSARRSVSDADIRKYQAFAQTLQQSRGYVTH
;
A
#
# COMPACT_ATOMS: atom_id res chain seq x y z
N MET A 1 -6.76 -4.39 -0.67
CA MET A 1 -7.19 -3.22 0.11
C MET A 1 -8.71 -3.07 0.27
N ARG A 2 -9.57 -3.85 -0.40
CA ARG A 2 -11.04 -3.70 -0.30
C ARG A 2 -11.66 -3.87 1.10
N LYS A 3 -10.90 -4.37 2.08
CA LYS A 3 -11.35 -4.56 3.48
C LYS A 3 -10.44 -3.85 4.49
N SER A 4 -9.43 -3.13 4.03
CA SER A 4 -8.51 -2.41 4.90
C SER A 4 -9.03 -0.98 5.09
N PRO A 5 -9.13 -0.48 6.33
CA PRO A 5 -9.53 0.89 6.59
C PRO A 5 -8.48 1.85 5.98
N LEU A 6 -8.93 2.72 5.08
CA LEU A 6 -8.10 3.73 4.42
C LEU A 6 -8.60 5.09 4.87
N ALA A 7 -7.67 5.95 5.27
CA ALA A 7 -7.98 7.32 5.62
C ALA A 7 -8.42 8.10 4.37
N LYS A 8 -9.29 9.10 4.55
CA LYS A 8 -9.93 9.82 3.43
C LYS A 8 -8.95 10.57 2.54
N GLU A 9 -7.79 10.92 3.08
CA GLU A 9 -6.71 11.60 2.38
C GLU A 9 -5.89 10.70 1.45
N VAL A 10 -6.11 9.37 1.46
CA VAL A 10 -5.38 8.45 0.59
C VAL A 10 -5.90 8.54 -0.85
N ASP A 11 -5.09 9.12 -1.73
CA ASP A 11 -5.34 9.17 -3.17
C ASP A 11 -4.76 7.93 -3.89
N LEU A 12 -5.61 6.94 -4.15
CA LEU A 12 -5.23 5.73 -4.90
C LEU A 12 -4.89 6.01 -6.37
N GLU A 13 -5.45 7.08 -6.96
CA GLU A 13 -5.17 7.46 -8.36
C GLU A 13 -3.80 8.14 -8.47
N ALA A 14 -3.40 8.95 -7.48
CA ALA A 14 -2.02 9.42 -7.36
C ALA A 14 -1.05 8.23 -7.22
N LEU A 15 -1.32 7.28 -6.32
CA LEU A 15 -0.48 6.09 -6.15
C LEU A 15 -0.37 5.26 -7.43
N ALA A 16 -1.45 5.12 -8.19
CA ALA A 16 -1.43 4.45 -9.50
C ALA A 16 -0.51 5.15 -10.50
N ARG A 17 -0.49 6.50 -10.52
CA ARG A 17 0.41 7.30 -11.37
C ARG A 17 1.88 7.11 -11.00
N TYR A 18 2.21 7.00 -9.71
CA TYR A 18 3.59 6.80 -9.25
C TYR A 18 4.10 5.35 -9.36
N THR A 19 3.21 4.38 -9.62
CA THR A 19 3.54 2.95 -9.69
C THR A 19 3.60 2.41 -11.13
N GLN A 20 3.80 3.28 -12.13
CA GLN A 20 3.90 2.83 -13.51
C GLN A 20 5.06 1.82 -13.69
N GLY A 21 4.73 0.67 -14.28
CA GLY A 21 5.69 -0.42 -14.51
C GLY A 21 5.96 -1.30 -13.29
N PHE A 22 5.33 -1.05 -12.14
CA PHE A 22 5.30 -1.98 -11.02
C PHE A 22 4.43 -3.19 -11.37
N SER A 23 4.86 -4.37 -10.93
CA SER A 23 4.05 -5.57 -11.01
C SER A 23 2.95 -5.57 -9.94
N GLY A 24 1.97 -6.46 -10.09
CA GLY A 24 0.98 -6.69 -9.03
C GLY A 24 1.60 -7.14 -7.70
N ALA A 25 2.74 -7.83 -7.74
CA ALA A 25 3.47 -8.24 -6.54
C ALA A 25 4.12 -7.02 -5.86
N ASP A 26 4.74 -6.13 -6.63
CA ASP A 26 5.37 -4.91 -6.09
C ASP A 26 4.33 -4.00 -5.43
N ILE A 27 3.16 -3.81 -6.09
CA ILE A 27 2.04 -3.03 -5.53
C ILE A 27 1.51 -3.68 -4.25
N THR A 28 1.41 -5.02 -4.23
CA THR A 28 0.98 -5.76 -3.04
C THR A 28 1.94 -5.55 -1.88
N GLU A 29 3.25 -5.59 -2.15
CA GLU A 29 4.27 -5.34 -1.14
C GLU A 29 4.16 -3.92 -0.55
N ILE A 30 3.97 -2.90 -1.38
CA ILE A 30 3.73 -1.52 -0.93
C ILE A 30 2.52 -1.46 0.02
N CYS A 31 1.40 -2.07 -0.37
CA CYS A 31 0.19 -2.10 0.46
C CYS A 31 0.41 -2.80 1.81
N GLN A 32 1.16 -3.90 1.81
CA GLN A 32 1.49 -4.64 3.03
C GLN A 32 2.41 -3.83 3.95
N ARG A 33 3.39 -3.11 3.39
CA ARG A 33 4.27 -2.22 4.16
C ARG A 33 3.49 -1.06 4.77
N ALA A 34 2.64 -0.39 4.00
CA ALA A 34 1.77 0.68 4.50
C ALA A 34 0.88 0.19 5.66
N CYS A 35 0.26 -0.98 5.52
CA CYS A 35 -0.52 -1.60 6.60
C CYS A 35 0.31 -1.86 7.86
N LYS A 36 1.55 -2.36 7.71
CA LYS A 36 2.46 -2.58 8.84
C LYS A 36 2.87 -1.27 9.52
N TYR A 37 3.04 -0.18 8.78
CA TYR A 37 3.31 1.13 9.36
C TYR A 37 2.13 1.66 10.17
N ALA A 38 0.90 1.50 9.67
CA ALA A 38 -0.31 1.86 10.41
C ALA A 38 -0.42 1.10 11.74
N ILE A 39 -0.17 -0.21 11.73
CA ILE A 39 -0.19 -1.04 12.94
C ILE A 39 0.89 -0.60 13.93
N ARG A 40 2.10 -0.29 13.46
CA ARG A 40 3.19 0.19 14.33
C ARG A 40 2.85 1.53 14.98
N GLU A 41 2.34 2.49 14.20
CA GLU A 41 1.92 3.79 14.73
C GLU A 41 0.83 3.64 15.80
N HIS A 42 -0.17 2.78 15.56
CA HIS A 42 -1.23 2.51 16.52
C HIS A 42 -0.69 1.93 17.83
N ASN A 43 0.17 0.91 17.75
CA ASN A 43 0.79 0.31 18.93
C ASN A 43 1.64 1.32 19.72
N GLU A 44 2.39 2.18 19.03
CA GLU A 44 3.21 3.23 19.68
C GLU A 44 2.33 4.27 20.40
N GLN A 45 1.20 4.65 19.80
CA GLN A 45 0.24 5.55 20.42
C GLN A 45 -0.41 4.94 21.67
N ASP A 46 -0.75 3.66 21.64
CA ASP A 46 -1.33 2.97 22.80
C ASP A 46 -0.34 2.87 23.95
N ILE A 47 0.91 2.50 23.67
CA ILE A 47 1.98 2.48 24.67
C ILE A 47 2.18 3.88 25.29
N GLU A 48 2.16 4.94 24.48
CA GLU A 48 2.32 6.31 24.96
C GLU A 48 1.12 6.78 25.81
N LYS A 49 -0.11 6.39 25.43
CA LYS A 49 -1.32 6.66 26.20
C LYS A 49 -1.28 5.94 27.55
N ASP A 50 -0.83 4.69 27.58
CA ASP A 50 -0.70 3.90 28.81
C ASP A 50 0.33 4.49 29.76
N LYS A 51 1.48 4.93 29.24
CA LYS A 51 2.49 5.65 30.04
C LYS A 51 1.92 6.91 30.67
N LYS A 52 1.26 7.76 29.88
CA LYS A 52 0.62 9.00 30.38
C LYS A 52 -0.41 8.72 31.46
N ARG A 53 -1.18 7.64 31.32
CA ARG A 53 -2.15 7.21 32.33
C ARG A 53 -1.46 6.77 33.63
N SER A 54 -0.33 6.08 33.53
CA SER A 54 0.45 5.66 34.71
C SER A 54 1.10 6.84 35.45
N GLU A 55 1.47 7.90 34.73
CA GLU A 55 2.07 9.11 35.28
C GLU A 55 1.03 10.08 35.87
N ASN A 56 -0.24 10.02 35.42
CA ASN A 56 -1.32 10.87 35.92
C ASN A 56 -2.64 10.10 36.10
N PRO A 57 -2.80 9.36 37.22
CA PRO A 57 -3.96 8.49 37.45
C PRO A 57 -5.30 9.23 37.68
N GLU A 58 -5.29 10.56 37.87
CA GLU A 58 -6.51 11.37 38.02
C GLU A 58 -7.10 11.85 36.68
N ALA A 59 -6.44 11.58 35.55
CA ALA A 59 -6.99 11.88 34.23
C ALA A 59 -8.22 10.98 33.96
N MET A 60 -9.40 11.59 33.80
CA MET A 60 -10.65 10.89 33.51
C MET A 60 -10.53 9.94 32.30
N GLU A 61 -11.01 8.71 32.46
CA GLU A 61 -11.22 7.81 31.32
C GLU A 61 -12.38 8.34 30.47
N GLU A 62 -12.05 8.86 29.28
CA GLU A 62 -13.04 8.91 28.20
C GLU A 62 -13.30 7.48 27.74
N ASP A 63 -14.58 7.10 27.59
CA ASP A 63 -15.01 5.84 26.97
C ASP A 63 -14.39 5.74 25.58
N LYS A 64 -13.25 5.04 25.48
CA LYS A 64 -12.56 4.85 24.21
C LYS A 64 -13.33 3.82 23.41
N VAL A 65 -14.07 4.31 22.42
CA VAL A 65 -14.43 3.47 21.27
C VAL A 65 -13.11 2.97 20.67
N GLU A 66 -12.96 1.65 20.49
CA GLU A 66 -11.82 1.08 19.76
C GLU A 66 -11.75 1.72 18.37
N GLU A 67 -10.90 2.73 18.24
CA GLU A 67 -10.72 3.45 17.00
C GLU A 67 -9.94 2.55 16.05
N VAL A 68 -10.60 2.11 14.98
CA VAL A 68 -9.97 1.24 13.98
C VAL A 68 -8.82 2.01 13.34
N ALA A 69 -7.59 1.51 13.49
CA ALA A 69 -6.41 2.12 12.91
C ALA A 69 -6.53 2.20 11.37
N GLU A 70 -6.68 3.41 10.85
CA GLU A 70 -6.75 3.67 9.40
C GLU A 70 -5.34 3.76 8.80
N ILE A 71 -5.19 3.29 7.55
CA ILE A 71 -3.97 3.47 6.78
C ILE A 71 -4.01 4.88 6.15
N LYS A 72 -3.04 5.72 6.52
CA LYS A 72 -2.90 7.12 6.11
C LYS A 72 -1.96 7.26 4.91
N ALA A 73 -1.98 8.44 4.28
CA ALA A 73 -1.07 8.77 3.18
C ALA A 73 0.42 8.65 3.60
N SER A 74 0.76 9.05 4.83
CA SER A 74 2.12 8.94 5.38
C SER A 74 2.65 7.51 5.42
N HIS A 75 1.79 6.51 5.62
CA HIS A 75 2.19 5.10 5.60
C HIS A 75 2.56 4.64 4.19
N PHE A 76 1.87 5.16 3.17
CA PHE A 76 2.23 4.91 1.78
C PHE A 76 3.52 5.64 1.39
N ASP A 77 3.70 6.89 1.84
CA ASP A 77 4.95 7.63 1.60
C ASP A 77 6.16 6.85 2.15
N GLU A 78 6.05 6.33 3.38
CA GLU A 78 7.10 5.52 3.99
C GLU A 78 7.32 4.20 3.24
N ALA A 79 6.25 3.54 2.81
CA ALA A 79 6.35 2.31 2.02
C ALA A 79 7.03 2.55 0.66
N MET A 80 6.77 3.70 0.04
CA MET A 80 7.29 4.04 -1.29
C MET A 80 8.77 4.40 -1.30
N LYS A 81 9.34 4.91 -0.19
CA LYS A 81 10.79 5.20 -0.08
C LYS A 81 11.69 4.01 -0.43
N SER A 82 11.22 2.80 -0.18
CA SER A 82 11.96 1.56 -0.42
C SER A 82 11.32 0.66 -1.49
N ALA A 83 10.35 1.20 -2.22
CA ALA A 83 9.64 0.46 -3.26
C ALA A 83 10.45 0.44 -4.56
N ARG A 84 10.56 -0.74 -5.17
CA ARG A 84 11.29 -0.92 -6.44
C ARG A 84 10.52 -1.87 -7.35
N ARG A 85 10.53 -1.57 -8.64
CA ARG A 85 10.03 -2.47 -9.67
C ARG A 85 10.86 -3.75 -9.70
N SER A 86 10.20 -4.90 -9.59
CA SER A 86 10.86 -6.20 -9.72
C SER A 86 11.14 -6.58 -11.18
N VAL A 87 10.34 -6.06 -12.11
CA VAL A 87 10.45 -6.39 -13.55
C VAL A 87 11.16 -5.28 -14.31
N SER A 88 12.19 -5.64 -15.08
CA SER A 88 12.98 -4.70 -15.88
C SER A 88 12.27 -4.25 -17.15
N ASP A 89 12.64 -3.08 -17.69
CA ASP A 89 12.11 -2.60 -18.97
C ASP A 89 12.48 -3.52 -20.14
N ALA A 90 13.64 -4.16 -20.08
CA ALA A 90 14.08 -5.12 -21.10
C ALA A 90 13.14 -6.32 -21.15
N ASP A 91 12.73 -6.84 -20.00
CA ASP A 91 11.80 -7.98 -19.94
C ASP A 91 10.40 -7.56 -20.40
N ILE A 92 9.92 -6.38 -19.98
CA ILE A 92 8.64 -5.84 -20.46
C ILE A 92 8.62 -5.75 -21.98
N ARG A 93 9.68 -5.21 -22.61
CA ARG A 93 9.76 -5.10 -24.08
C ARG A 93 9.76 -6.46 -24.76
N LYS A 94 10.48 -7.44 -24.23
CA LYS A 94 10.48 -8.81 -24.77
C LYS A 94 9.09 -9.43 -24.71
N TYR A 95 8.38 -9.30 -23.59
CA TYR A 95 7.02 -9.79 -23.43
C TYR A 95 6.04 -9.09 -24.37
N GLN A 96 6.14 -7.77 -24.53
CA GLN A 96 5.31 -7.00 -25.46
C GLN A 96 5.50 -7.43 -26.91
N ALA A 97 6.75 -7.56 -27.36
CA ALA A 97 7.06 -8.03 -28.72
C ALA A 97 6.53 -9.44 -28.96
N PHE A 98 6.70 -10.34 -27.99
CA PHE A 98 6.17 -11.70 -28.08
C PHE A 98 4.64 -11.73 -28.18
N ALA A 99 3.94 -10.93 -27.35
CA ALA A 99 2.48 -10.83 -27.38
C ALA A 99 1.96 -10.27 -28.71
N GLN A 100 2.63 -9.26 -29.29
CA GLN A 100 2.26 -8.70 -30.60
C GLN A 100 2.40 -9.74 -31.72
N THR A 101 3.50 -10.49 -31.75
CA THR A 101 3.71 -11.55 -32.76
C THR A 101 2.65 -12.65 -32.66
N LEU A 102 2.26 -13.04 -31.45
CA LEU A 102 1.18 -14.01 -31.21
C LEU A 102 -0.20 -13.52 -31.65
N GLN A 103 -0.50 -12.24 -31.47
CA GLN A 103 -1.76 -11.66 -31.95
C GLN A 103 -1.79 -11.59 -33.47
N GLN A 104 -0.68 -11.22 -34.11
CA GLN A 104 -0.56 -11.19 -35.56
C GLN A 104 -0.73 -12.58 -36.16
N SER A 105 -0.08 -13.61 -35.61
CA SER A 105 -0.19 -14.99 -36.13
C SER A 105 -1.60 -15.58 -35.98
N ARG A 106 -2.34 -15.27 -34.91
CA ARG A 106 -3.75 -15.68 -34.77
C ARG A 106 -4.69 -14.98 -35.76
N GLY A 107 -4.36 -13.78 -36.21
CA GLY A 107 -5.13 -13.06 -37.26
C GLY A 107 -5.05 -13.70 -38.64
N TYR A 108 -4.02 -14.50 -38.92
CA TYR A 108 -3.85 -15.21 -40.20
C TYR A 108 -4.62 -16.54 -40.30
N VAL A 109 -5.10 -17.10 -39.19
CA VAL A 109 -5.71 -18.45 -39.15
C VAL A 109 -7.25 -18.41 -39.30
N THR A 110 -7.87 -17.23 -39.30
CA THR A 110 -9.33 -17.06 -39.35
C THR A 110 -9.89 -16.63 -40.71
N HIS A 111 -9.16 -16.85 -41.81
CA HIS A 111 -9.64 -16.60 -43.18
C HIS A 111 -9.57 -17.83 -44.06
#